data_AF-A0A820PU98-F1
#
_entry.id   AF-A0A820PU98-F1
#
_cell.length_a   1.000
_cell.length_b   1.000
_cell.length_c   1.000
_cell.angle_alpha   90.00
_cell.angle_beta   90.00
_cell.angle_gamma   90.00
#
_symmetry.space_group_name_H-M   'P 1'
#
loop_
_entity.id
_entity.type
_entity.pdbx_description
1 polymer ?
#
loop_
_entity_poly.entity_id
_entity_poly.type
_entity_poly.pdbx_seq_one_letter_code
_entity_poly.pdbx_strand_id
1 'polypeptide(L)'
;SILIIKVCPFMFASNGCQNNGYLDPKTCSRCVCPDGFSGTNCDQRDSASNCGDVITNPTPYSSAQVIIQNPTPTSTTPVSQYCVYHIKSLSTGKIRVQLNAISTIARAPCSVTSMFEVKYKSDMGLTGAR
;
A
#
# COMPACT_ATOMS: atom_id res chain seq x y z
N SER A 1 15.77 -17.22 -28.82
CA SER A 1 15.72 -15.85 -28.27
C SER A 1 16.26 -15.86 -26.85
N ILE A 2 17.48 -15.36 -26.65
CA ILE A 2 18.08 -15.30 -25.32
C ILE A 2 17.49 -14.08 -24.59
N LEU A 3 16.80 -14.32 -23.48
CA LEU A 3 16.28 -13.28 -22.61
C LEU A 3 17.48 -12.64 -21.89
N ILE A 4 18.02 -11.56 -22.46
CA ILE A 4 18.99 -10.72 -21.75
C ILE A 4 18.19 -10.01 -20.66
N ILE A 5 18.26 -10.52 -19.44
CA ILE A 5 17.84 -9.76 -18.26
C ILE A 5 18.77 -8.56 -18.22
N LYS A 6 18.26 -7.38 -18.60
CA LYS A 6 18.95 -6.10 -18.39
C LYS A 6 18.96 -5.87 -16.88
N VAL A 7 19.94 -6.47 -16.21
CA VAL A 7 20.25 -6.17 -14.81
C VAL A 7 20.79 -4.75 -14.81
N CYS A 8 20.13 -3.86 -14.08
CA CYS A 8 20.56 -2.48 -14.00
C CYS A 8 22.04 -2.43 -13.58
N PRO A 9 22.92 -1.76 -14.34
CA PRO A 9 24.37 -1.86 -14.17
C PRO A 9 24.89 -1.28 -12.84
N PHE A 10 24.01 -0.66 -12.04
CA PHE A 10 24.29 -0.07 -10.74
C PHE A 10 23.97 -1.02 -9.59
N MET A 11 24.59 -2.20 -9.54
CA MET A 11 24.49 -3.11 -8.39
C MET A 11 25.27 -2.64 -7.14
N PHE A 12 25.91 -1.46 -7.17
CA PHE A 12 26.76 -0.94 -6.07
C PHE A 12 26.28 0.36 -5.41
N ALA A 13 25.23 1.00 -5.91
CA ALA A 13 24.57 2.08 -5.20
C ALA A 13 23.31 1.50 -4.53
N SER A 14 23.11 1.76 -3.23
CA SER A 14 21.91 1.34 -2.52
C SER A 14 20.68 1.59 -3.39
N ASN A 15 19.90 0.55 -3.70
CA ASN A 15 18.65 0.78 -4.41
C ASN A 15 17.85 1.75 -3.53
N GLY A 16 17.50 2.91 -4.05
CA GLY A 16 16.78 3.93 -3.27
C GLY A 16 15.33 3.53 -2.99
N CYS A 17 14.92 2.32 -3.40
CA CYS A 17 13.55 1.85 -3.29
C CYS A 17 13.23 1.51 -1.84
N GLN A 18 12.18 2.13 -1.34
CA GLN A 18 11.62 1.91 -0.03
C GLN A 18 10.59 0.79 -0.06
N ASN A 19 10.17 0.34 1.13
CA ASN A 19 9.05 -0.59 1.32
C ASN A 19 9.20 -1.92 0.55
N ASN A 20 10.44 -2.35 0.26
CA ASN A 20 10.77 -3.51 -0.57
C ASN A 20 10.29 -3.43 -2.03
N GLY A 21 10.26 -2.22 -2.59
CA GLY A 21 10.28 -2.04 -4.04
C GLY A 21 11.62 -2.47 -4.66
N TYR A 22 11.63 -2.63 -5.98
CA TYR A 22 12.83 -2.98 -6.73
C TYR A 22 13.00 -2.07 -7.94
N LEU A 23 14.23 -1.89 -8.39
CA LEU A 23 14.52 -1.01 -9.52
C LEU A 23 13.90 -1.57 -10.82
N ASP A 24 13.20 -0.72 -11.57
CA ASP A 24 12.60 -1.10 -12.85
C ASP A 24 13.72 -1.51 -13.82
N PRO A 25 13.80 -2.78 -14.25
CA PRO A 25 14.90 -3.29 -15.08
C PRO A 25 14.91 -2.68 -16.49
N LYS A 26 13.83 -1.99 -16.88
CA LYS A 26 13.75 -1.31 -18.18
C LYS A 26 14.36 0.09 -18.16
N THR A 27 14.17 0.83 -17.06
CA THR A 27 14.56 2.25 -16.98
C THR A 27 15.72 2.51 -16.04
N CYS A 28 15.91 1.65 -15.03
CA CYS A 28 16.95 1.77 -14.01
C CYS A 28 16.96 3.10 -13.22
N SER A 29 15.89 3.90 -13.32
CA SER A 29 15.79 5.24 -12.74
C SER A 29 14.60 5.43 -11.82
N ARG A 30 13.72 4.43 -11.74
CA ARG A 30 12.56 4.39 -10.85
C ARG A 30 12.35 2.99 -10.31
N CYS A 31 11.59 2.90 -9.24
CA CYS A 31 11.23 1.63 -8.63
C CYS A 31 9.88 1.11 -9.16
N VAL A 32 9.75 -0.20 -9.25
CA VAL A 32 8.47 -0.90 -9.27
C VAL A 32 8.03 -1.06 -7.82
N CYS A 33 6.86 -0.53 -7.50
CA CYS A 33 6.38 -0.45 -6.12
C CYS A 33 5.43 -1.58 -5.75
N PRO A 34 5.47 -2.04 -4.48
CA PRO A 34 4.45 -2.91 -3.94
C PRO A 34 3.07 -2.25 -3.95
N ASP A 35 2.02 -3.08 -3.95
CA ASP A 35 0.64 -2.61 -3.81
C ASP A 35 0.48 -1.68 -2.60
N GLY A 36 -0.08 -0.49 -2.85
CA GLY A 36 -0.30 0.55 -1.86
C GLY A 36 0.81 1.61 -1.78
N PHE A 37 1.87 1.50 -2.58
CA PHE A 37 2.98 2.45 -2.61
C PHE A 37 3.18 3.03 -4.02
N SER A 38 3.66 4.28 -4.06
CA SER A 38 3.92 5.01 -5.31
C SER A 38 5.15 5.91 -5.17
N GLY A 39 5.43 6.69 -6.21
CA GLY A 39 6.60 7.57 -6.31
C GLY A 39 7.81 6.87 -6.92
N THR A 40 8.82 7.66 -7.27
CA THR A 40 10.06 7.16 -7.90
C THR A 40 10.75 6.10 -7.03
N ASN A 41 10.62 6.23 -5.70
CA ASN A 41 11.33 5.43 -4.72
C ASN A 41 10.37 4.58 -3.86
N CYS A 42 9.08 4.50 -4.19
CA CYS A 42 8.08 3.76 -3.40
C CYS A 42 7.92 4.25 -1.95
N ASP A 43 8.22 5.53 -1.69
CA ASP A 43 8.15 6.19 -0.39
C ASP A 43 6.82 6.91 -0.16
N GLN A 44 5.99 7.01 -1.20
CA GLN A 44 4.69 7.67 -1.18
C GLN A 44 3.56 6.66 -1.08
N ARG A 45 2.41 7.11 -0.59
CA ARG A 45 1.15 6.35 -0.65
C ARG A 45 0.67 6.30 -2.09
N ASP A 46 0.16 5.15 -2.53
CA ASP A 46 -0.57 5.12 -3.79
C ASP A 46 -1.88 5.90 -3.66
N SER A 47 -2.01 6.95 -4.46
CA SER A 47 -3.15 7.87 -4.51
C SER A 47 -3.83 7.86 -5.89
N ALA A 48 -3.67 6.78 -6.67
CA ALA A 48 -4.35 6.62 -7.96
C ALA A 48 -5.88 6.66 -7.84
N SER A 49 -6.42 6.35 -6.66
CA SER A 49 -7.81 6.57 -6.31
C SER A 49 -7.99 7.84 -5.46
N ASN A 50 -9.12 8.52 -5.63
CA ASN A 50 -9.51 9.69 -4.82
C ASN A 50 -9.99 9.30 -3.41
N CYS A 51 -9.31 8.37 -2.75
CA CYS A 51 -9.57 7.98 -1.35
C CYS A 51 -8.29 7.46 -0.69
N GLY A 52 -8.39 7.19 0.62
CA GLY A 52 -7.23 6.84 1.42
C GLY A 52 -6.52 8.06 1.98
N ASP A 53 -5.67 7.84 2.98
CA ASP A 53 -4.98 8.92 3.70
C ASP A 53 -3.66 8.45 4.32
N VAL A 54 -2.78 9.38 4.68
CA VAL A 54 -1.59 9.14 5.51
C VAL A 54 -1.89 9.61 6.92
N ILE A 55 -2.06 8.65 7.81
CA ILE A 55 -2.46 8.90 9.19
C ILE A 55 -1.22 8.79 10.05
N THR A 56 -0.81 9.91 10.61
CA THR A 56 0.37 9.98 11.46
C THR A 56 -0.08 10.32 12.87
N ASN A 57 0.11 9.39 13.82
CA ASN A 57 -0.30 9.63 15.20
C ASN A 57 0.84 10.31 15.98
N PRO A 58 0.66 11.54 16.49
CA PRO A 58 1.76 12.27 17.12
C PRO A 58 2.06 11.81 18.55
N THR A 59 1.14 11.10 19.23
CA THR A 59 1.36 10.69 20.62
C THR A 59 1.15 9.19 20.84
N PRO A 60 2.04 8.52 21.60
CA PRO A 60 2.00 7.06 21.82
C PRO A 60 0.79 6.55 22.60
N TYR A 61 -0.11 7.45 23.04
CA TYR A 61 -1.29 7.13 23.85
C TYR A 61 -2.61 7.67 23.27
N SER A 62 -2.60 8.43 22.17
CA SER A 62 -3.85 8.80 21.51
C SER A 62 -4.32 7.61 20.68
N SER A 63 -5.44 7.00 21.08
CA SER A 63 -6.24 6.20 20.16
C SER A 63 -6.83 7.16 19.12
N ALA A 64 -6.09 7.45 18.04
CA ALA A 64 -6.71 8.05 16.86
C ALA A 64 -7.72 7.01 16.35
N GLN A 65 -9.00 7.19 16.71
CA GLN A 65 -10.08 6.42 16.11
C GLN A 65 -10.23 6.91 14.68
N VAL A 66 -9.52 6.27 13.76
CA VAL A 66 -9.71 6.49 12.33
C VAL A 66 -10.88 5.61 11.92
N ILE A 67 -12.00 6.25 11.66
CA ILE A 67 -13.12 5.57 11.01
C ILE A 67 -12.84 5.61 9.51
N ILE A 68 -12.37 4.50 8.96
CA ILE A 68 -12.25 4.30 7.52
C ILE A 68 -13.61 3.81 7.02
N GLN A 69 -14.36 4.70 6.38
CA GLN A 69 -15.57 4.36 5.64
C GLN A 69 -15.26 4.50 4.15
N ASN A 70 -15.53 3.46 3.36
CA ASN A 70 -15.57 3.62 1.91
C ASN A 70 -16.63 4.68 1.57
N PRO A 71 -16.36 5.60 0.63
CA PRO A 71 -17.36 6.55 0.18
C PRO A 71 -18.66 5.82 -0.18
N THR A 72 -19.79 6.35 0.27
CA THR A 72 -21.07 5.95 -0.30
C THR A 72 -20.98 6.20 -1.81
N PRO A 73 -21.24 5.20 -2.66
CA PRO A 73 -21.21 5.42 -4.10
C PRO A 73 -22.24 6.49 -4.44
N THR A 74 -21.77 7.70 -4.77
CA THR A 74 -22.60 8.82 -5.20
C THR A 74 -23.11 8.64 -6.62
N SER A 75 -22.68 7.58 -7.30
CA SER A 75 -23.03 7.24 -8.67
C SER A 75 -23.59 5.81 -8.74
N THR A 76 -24.55 5.61 -9.63
CA THR A 76 -25.21 4.33 -9.93
C THR A 76 -24.27 3.32 -10.61
N THR A 77 -23.04 3.72 -10.95
CA THR A 77 -21.99 2.85 -11.46
C THR A 77 -21.08 2.40 -10.31
N PRO A 78 -20.97 1.09 -10.01
CA PRO A 78 -20.04 0.59 -9.00
C PRO A 78 -18.61 0.80 -9.48
N VAL A 79 -17.99 1.91 -9.08
CA VAL A 79 -16.57 2.14 -9.32
C VAL A 79 -15.80 1.29 -8.31
N SER A 80 -14.99 0.33 -8.79
CA SER A 80 -14.05 -0.39 -7.94
C SER A 80 -13.06 0.63 -7.37
N GLN A 81 -13.25 1.03 -6.12
CA GLN A 81 -12.44 2.06 -5.49
C GLN A 81 -11.29 1.41 -4.70
N TYR A 82 -10.05 1.66 -5.15
CA TYR A 82 -8.85 1.11 -4.54
C TYR A 82 -8.29 2.07 -3.46
N CYS A 83 -8.81 2.04 -2.24
CA CYS A 83 -8.37 2.95 -1.17
C CYS A 83 -7.15 2.41 -0.42
N VAL A 84 -6.16 3.27 -0.20
CA VAL A 84 -4.92 2.92 0.49
C VAL A 84 -4.74 3.84 1.69
N TYR A 85 -4.52 3.28 2.89
CA TYR A 85 -4.23 4.05 4.09
C TYR A 85 -2.83 3.70 4.60
N HIS A 86 -1.98 4.71 4.83
CA HIS A 86 -0.69 4.52 5.48
C HIS A 86 -0.80 5.01 6.91
N ILE A 87 -0.76 4.10 7.88
CA ILE A 87 -0.80 4.44 9.29
C ILE A 87 0.63 4.40 9.83
N LYS A 88 1.15 5.55 10.26
CA LYS A 88 2.54 5.75 10.69
C LYS A 88 2.59 6.20 12.15
N SER A 89 3.58 5.69 12.88
CA SER A 89 3.93 6.15 14.22
C SER A 89 5.13 7.08 14.13
N LEU A 90 5.09 8.25 14.80
CA LEU A 90 6.25 9.15 14.87
C LEU A 90 7.35 8.63 15.81
N SER A 91 7.02 7.72 16.71
CA SER A 91 7.97 7.09 17.64
C SER A 91 8.08 5.58 17.36
N THR A 92 9.04 4.91 18.01
CA THR A 92 9.21 3.44 17.99
C THR A 92 8.05 2.68 18.64
N GLY A 93 6.95 3.35 18.96
CA GLY A 93 5.73 2.76 19.50
C GLY A 93 5.04 1.80 18.53
N LYS A 94 4.25 0.87 19.09
CA LYS A 94 3.45 -0.08 18.31
C LYS A 94 2.10 0.55 17.97
N ILE A 95 1.64 0.35 16.74
CA ILE A 95 0.28 0.72 16.31
C ILE A 95 -0.66 -0.45 16.61
N ARG A 96 -1.73 -0.19 17.34
CA ARG A 96 -2.82 -1.16 17.53
C ARG A 96 -3.94 -0.81 16.56
N VAL A 97 -4.27 -1.74 15.67
CA VAL A 97 -5.42 -1.63 14.78
C VAL A 97 -6.52 -2.53 15.32
N GLN A 98 -7.71 -1.97 15.55
CA GLN A 98 -8.90 -2.72 15.94
C GLN A 98 -9.96 -2.54 14.85
N LEU A 99 -10.44 -3.65 14.31
CA LEU A 99 -11.45 -3.68 13.28
C LEU A 99 -12.80 -3.97 13.94
N ASN A 100 -13.72 -3.02 13.91
CA ASN A 100 -15.02 -3.17 14.55
C ASN A 100 -16.02 -3.91 13.64
N ALA A 101 -16.02 -3.57 12.35
CA ALA A 101 -16.84 -4.22 11.34
C ALA A 101 -16.16 -4.11 9.98
N ILE A 102 -16.25 -5.17 9.18
CA ILE A 102 -15.79 -5.22 7.79
C ILE A 102 -16.95 -5.79 6.98
N SER A 103 -17.37 -5.07 5.95
CA SER A 103 -18.38 -5.53 5.00
C SER A 103 -17.77 -5.50 3.61
N THR A 104 -17.51 -6.69 3.06
CA THR A 104 -17.00 -6.87 1.70
C THR A 104 -17.92 -7.82 0.95
N ILE A 105 -17.96 -7.67 -0.37
CA ILE A 105 -18.71 -8.60 -1.23
C ILE A 105 -17.84 -9.84 -1.42
N ALA A 106 -18.16 -10.93 -0.73
CA ALA A 106 -17.54 -12.22 -0.99
C ALA A 106 -17.91 -12.72 -2.40
N ARG A 107 -16.92 -12.79 -3.29
CA ARG A 107 -17.05 -13.41 -4.62
C ARG A 107 -16.05 -14.56 -4.73
N ALA A 108 -16.47 -15.66 -5.35
CA ALA A 108 -15.62 -16.80 -5.68
C ALA A 108 -15.40 -16.86 -7.21
N PRO A 109 -14.15 -16.95 -7.71
CA PRO A 109 -12.90 -16.85 -6.95
C PRO A 109 -12.74 -15.47 -6.30
N CYS A 110 -11.96 -15.40 -5.21
CA CYS A 110 -11.67 -14.15 -4.50
C CYS A 110 -11.13 -13.11 -5.49
N SER A 111 -11.99 -12.18 -5.92
CA SER A 111 -11.62 -11.11 -6.83
C SER A 111 -11.02 -9.96 -6.03
N VAL A 112 -9.86 -9.47 -6.47
CA VAL A 112 -9.17 -8.30 -5.90
C VAL A 112 -10.02 -7.02 -5.86
N THR A 113 -11.15 -7.02 -6.58
CA THR A 113 -12.10 -5.91 -6.68
C THR A 113 -12.96 -5.69 -5.42
N SER A 114 -12.94 -6.62 -4.46
CA SER A 114 -13.84 -6.61 -3.29
C SER A 114 -13.13 -6.99 -1.99
N MET A 115 -11.85 -6.63 -1.85
CA MET A 115 -10.99 -7.14 -0.78
C MET A 115 -10.53 -6.05 0.19
N PHE A 116 -10.50 -6.39 1.48
CA PHE A 116 -9.87 -5.58 2.52
C PHE A 116 -8.57 -6.27 2.93
N GLU A 117 -7.44 -5.56 2.93
CA GLU A 117 -6.14 -6.12 3.29
C GLU A 117 -5.43 -5.23 4.32
N VAL A 118 -4.85 -5.85 5.34
CA VAL A 118 -4.00 -5.18 6.33
C VAL A 118 -2.57 -5.71 6.21
N LYS A 119 -1.67 -4.88 5.69
CA LYS A 119 -0.23 -5.13 5.70
C LYS A 119 0.39 -4.54 6.98
N TYR A 120 1.05 -5.38 7.76
CA TYR A 120 1.63 -5.00 9.06
C TYR A 120 3.04 -5.59 9.30
N LYS A 121 3.57 -6.35 8.35
CA LYS A 121 4.94 -6.88 8.42
C LYS A 121 5.92 -5.77 8.06
N SER A 122 7.18 -5.91 8.49
CA SER A 122 8.26 -5.01 8.09
C SER A 122 8.47 -5.01 6.57
N ASP A 123 8.27 -6.17 5.93
CA ASP A 123 8.27 -6.32 4.49
C ASP A 123 6.90 -6.00 3.90
N MET A 124 6.75 -4.78 3.37
CA MET A 124 5.53 -4.29 2.73
C MET A 124 5.34 -4.79 1.29
N GLY A 125 6.36 -5.45 0.73
CA GLY A 125 6.31 -6.17 -0.54
C GLY A 125 5.43 -7.42 -0.48
N LEU A 126 5.25 -7.98 0.72
CA LEU A 126 4.42 -9.15 0.94
C LEU A 126 2.94 -8.81 1.09
N THR A 127 2.08 -9.81 0.86
CA THR A 127 0.65 -9.72 1.18
C THR A 127 0.43 -9.77 2.69
N GLY A 128 -0.60 -9.07 3.15
CA GLY A 128 -1.06 -8.99 4.51
C GLY A 128 -2.20 -9.96 4.85
N ALA A 129 -2.88 -9.68 5.96
CA ALA A 129 -4.11 -10.37 6.35
C ALA A 129 -5.29 -9.85 5.49
N ARG A 130 -6.18 -10.76 5.08
CA ARG A 130 -7.32 -10.52 4.17
C ARG A 130 -8.56 -11.20 4.71
#